data_AF-A0A6U0IBM4-F1
#
_entry.id   AF-A0A6U0IBM4-F1
#
_cell.length_a   1.000
_cell.length_b   1.000
_cell.length_c   1.000
_cell.angle_alpha   90.00
_cell.angle_beta   90.00
_cell.angle_gamma   90.00
#
_symmetry.space_group_name_H-M   'P 1'
#
loop_
_entity.id
_entity.type
_entity.pdbx_description
1 polymer ?
#
loop_
_entity_poly.entity_id
_entity_poly.type
_entity_poly.pdbx_seq_one_letter_code
_entity_poly.pdbx_strand_id
1 'polypeptide(L)'
;MASPALQSQANALNARMEGEAKTAIDSIERELLRPLAQKSYECISKCYSKAGTTGSNEQLEHCSRSCQVVHQQAHAMLQQEINQFQNRLSRAMMQCNDEAQDMMTPDVQNNARKMKKIEDTVLNCISGVVQKNVGALKPMRERIESQIKSLGK
;
A
#
# COMPACT_ATOMS: atom_id res chain seq x y z
N MET A 1 -19.44 5.80 -24.73
CA MET A 1 -19.23 6.39 -23.39
C MET A 1 -19.79 5.41 -22.38
N ALA A 2 -19.08 5.13 -21.27
CA ALA A 2 -19.55 4.21 -20.23
C ALA A 2 -20.87 4.70 -19.62
N SER A 3 -21.79 3.80 -19.24
CA SER A 3 -23.00 4.23 -18.54
C SER A 3 -22.67 4.85 -17.17
N PRO A 4 -23.48 5.82 -16.69
CA PRO A 4 -23.33 6.37 -15.34
C PRO A 4 -23.36 5.29 -14.24
N ALA A 5 -24.10 4.20 -14.48
CA ALA A 5 -24.20 3.07 -13.56
C ALA A 5 -22.88 2.28 -13.46
N LEU A 6 -22.22 2.01 -14.59
CA LEU A 6 -20.89 1.39 -14.63
C LEU A 6 -19.87 2.24 -13.87
N GLN A 7 -19.89 3.56 -14.09
CA GLN A 7 -18.94 4.46 -13.46
C GLN A 7 -19.14 4.56 -11.94
N SER A 8 -20.40 4.60 -11.48
CA SER A 8 -20.71 4.56 -10.05
C SER A 8 -20.24 3.27 -9.36
N GLN A 9 -20.49 2.12 -9.97
CA GLN A 9 -20.06 0.83 -9.41
C GLN A 9 -18.54 0.67 -9.40
N ALA A 10 -17.85 1.08 -10.47
CA ALA A 10 -16.39 1.10 -10.51
C ALA A 10 -15.81 1.99 -9.39
N ASN A 11 -16.39 3.18 -9.17
CA ASN A 11 -15.97 4.08 -8.09
C ASN A 11 -16.19 3.46 -6.70
N ALA A 12 -17.30 2.75 -6.48
CA ALA A 12 -17.56 2.07 -5.22
C ALA A 12 -16.55 0.95 -4.95
N LEU A 13 -16.17 0.19 -5.99
CA LEU A 13 -15.15 -0.85 -5.91
C LEU A 13 -13.77 -0.24 -5.59
N ASN A 14 -13.42 0.89 -6.21
CA ASN A 14 -12.19 1.63 -5.90
C ASN A 14 -12.18 2.12 -4.45
N ALA A 15 -13.25 2.74 -3.99
CA ALA A 15 -13.35 3.25 -2.62
C ALA A 15 -13.24 2.13 -1.58
N ARG A 16 -13.86 0.96 -1.83
CA ARG A 16 -13.73 -0.21 -0.96
C ARG A 16 -12.26 -0.61 -0.78
N MET A 17 -11.56 -0.74 -1.90
CA MET A 17 -10.15 -1.13 -1.89
C MET A 17 -9.25 -0.10 -1.21
N GLU A 18 -9.47 1.19 -1.44
CA GLU A 18 -8.75 2.27 -0.73
C GLU A 18 -8.99 2.20 0.78
N GLY A 19 -10.21 1.91 1.21
CA GLY A 19 -10.56 1.70 2.61
C GLY A 19 -9.79 0.53 3.23
N GLU A 20 -9.81 -0.63 2.59
CA GLU A 20 -9.08 -1.83 3.05
C GLU A 20 -7.57 -1.59 3.10
N ALA A 21 -7.00 -0.94 2.07
CA ALA A 21 -5.59 -0.60 2.02
C ALA A 21 -5.22 0.38 3.14
N LYS A 22 -6.03 1.39 3.39
CA LYS A 22 -5.83 2.34 4.50
C LYS A 22 -5.86 1.63 5.84
N THR A 23 -6.85 0.76 6.09
CA THR A 23 -6.92 -0.01 7.34
C THR A 23 -5.69 -0.90 7.52
N ALA A 24 -5.22 -1.56 6.46
CA ALA A 24 -4.00 -2.36 6.51
C ALA A 24 -2.76 -1.51 6.84
N ILE A 25 -2.59 -0.36 6.16
CA ILE A 25 -1.47 0.56 6.41
C ILE A 25 -1.52 1.11 7.84
N ASP A 26 -2.68 1.53 8.31
CA ASP A 26 -2.88 2.04 9.68
C ASP A 26 -2.53 0.97 10.72
N SER A 27 -2.87 -0.30 10.46
CA SER A 27 -2.50 -1.41 11.34
C SER A 27 -0.99 -1.64 11.37
N ILE A 28 -0.32 -1.58 10.22
CA ILE A 28 1.14 -1.74 10.13
C ILE A 28 1.86 -0.60 10.86
N GLU A 29 1.40 0.63 10.65
CA GLU A 29 1.96 1.80 11.33
C GLU A 29 1.83 1.65 12.85
N ARG A 30 0.61 1.38 13.34
CA ARG A 30 0.33 1.22 14.77
C ARG A 30 1.08 0.08 15.43
N GLU A 31 1.07 -1.10 14.81
CA GLU A 31 1.50 -2.33 15.47
C GLU A 31 2.97 -2.67 15.21
N LEU A 32 3.54 -2.19 14.09
CA LEU A 32 4.92 -2.49 13.71
C LEU A 32 5.83 -1.26 13.78
N LEU A 33 5.41 -0.10 13.24
CA LEU A 33 6.29 1.07 13.17
C LEU A 33 6.36 1.87 14.48
N ARG A 34 5.23 2.13 15.15
CA ARG A 34 5.23 2.88 16.43
C ARG A 34 6.13 2.25 17.50
N PRO A 35 6.12 0.91 17.72
CA PRO A 35 7.03 0.30 18.69
C PRO A 35 8.51 0.46 18.32
N LEU A 36 8.85 0.46 17.02
CA LEU A 36 10.21 0.74 16.57
C LEU A 36 10.61 2.20 16.81
N ALA A 37 9.69 3.13 16.52
CA ALA A 37 9.90 4.55 16.78
C ALA A 37 10.14 4.79 18.28
N GLN A 38 9.32 4.19 19.14
CA GLN A 38 9.49 4.27 20.59
C GLN A 38 10.88 3.78 21.03
N LYS A 39 11.29 2.58 20.59
CA LYS A 39 12.62 2.04 20.90
C LYS A 39 13.75 2.95 20.41
N SER A 40 13.59 3.54 19.23
CA SER A 40 14.55 4.51 18.68
C SER A 40 14.67 5.73 19.60
N TYR A 41 13.55 6.32 20.05
CA TYR A 41 13.58 7.48 20.96
C TYR A 41 14.16 7.14 22.33
N GLU A 42 13.83 5.97 22.89
CA GLU A 42 14.42 5.49 24.15
C GLU A 42 15.94 5.31 24.01
N CYS A 43 16.42 4.77 22.89
CA CYS A 43 17.83 4.64 22.58
C CYS A 43 18.52 6.01 22.48
N ILE A 44 17.92 6.96 21.77
CA ILE A 44 18.44 8.34 21.65
C ILE A 44 18.54 8.98 23.03
N SER A 45 17.49 8.85 23.86
CA SER A 45 17.51 9.37 25.24
C SER A 45 18.71 8.83 26.02
N LYS A 46 19.02 7.53 25.92
CA LYS A 46 20.22 6.93 26.52
C LYS A 46 21.52 7.48 25.94
N CYS A 47 21.59 7.79 24.65
CA CYS A 47 22.75 8.47 24.05
C CYS A 47 23.01 9.82 24.73
N TYR A 48 21.97 10.65 24.91
CA TYR A 48 22.09 11.94 25.58
C TYR A 48 22.45 11.80 27.06
N SER A 49 21.85 10.85 27.78
CA SER A 49 22.22 10.58 29.18
C SER A 49 23.67 10.13 29.32
N LYS A 50 24.19 9.35 28.37
CA LYS A 50 25.59 8.90 28.36
C LYS A 50 26.57 10.03 28.01
N ALA A 51 26.20 10.91 27.07
CA ALA A 51 27.04 12.04 26.68
C ALA A 51 27.13 13.10 27.79
N GLY A 52 26.05 13.35 28.53
CA GLY A 52 26.03 14.35 29.60
C GLY A 52 26.41 15.74 29.09
N THR A 53 27.08 16.55 29.93
CA THR A 53 27.53 17.90 29.57
C THR A 53 28.94 17.96 28.99
N THR A 54 29.66 16.84 28.97
CA THR A 54 31.09 16.79 28.61
C THR A 54 31.40 15.86 27.43
N GLY A 55 30.42 15.09 26.96
CA GLY A 55 30.57 14.16 25.86
C GLY A 55 30.78 14.84 24.51
N SER A 56 31.46 14.14 23.59
CA SER A 56 31.66 14.61 22.20
C SER A 56 30.33 14.65 21.45
N ASN A 57 30.13 15.74 20.71
CA ASN A 57 28.97 15.92 19.83
C ASN A 57 28.95 14.88 18.70
N GLU A 58 30.12 14.56 18.12
CA GLU A 58 30.24 13.58 17.05
C GLU A 58 29.81 12.18 17.51
N GLN A 59 30.21 11.80 18.73
CA GLN A 59 29.81 10.52 19.33
C GLN A 59 28.31 10.48 19.63
N LEU A 60 27.74 11.58 20.11
CA LEU A 60 26.31 11.71 20.35
C LEU A 60 25.49 11.60 19.06
N GLU A 61 25.91 12.29 18.00
CA GLU A 61 25.26 12.21 16.68
C GLU A 61 25.36 10.82 16.08
N HIS A 62 26.52 10.16 16.21
CA HIS A 62 26.70 8.80 15.73
C HIS A 62 25.76 7.82 16.47
N CYS A 63 25.73 7.89 17.80
CA CYS A 63 24.82 7.10 18.63
C CYS A 63 23.36 7.34 18.25
N SER A 64 22.94 8.61 18.14
CA SER A 64 21.56 8.98 17.82
C SER A 64 21.15 8.50 16.43
N ARG A 65 22.04 8.61 15.43
CA ARG A 65 21.79 8.06 14.08
C ARG A 65 21.62 6.55 14.11
N SER A 66 22.47 5.84 14.85
CA SER A 66 22.39 4.37 14.94
C SER A 66 21.06 3.89 15.51
N CYS A 67 20.49 4.61 16.49
CA CYS A 67 19.19 4.30 17.09
C CYS A 67 18.03 4.38 16.09
N GLN A 68 18.14 5.22 15.06
CA GLN A 68 17.07 5.47 14.10
C GLN A 68 17.08 4.53 12.90
N VAL A 69 18.20 3.85 12.63
CA VAL A 69 18.41 3.04 11.41
C VAL A 69 17.27 2.05 11.18
N VAL A 70 16.94 1.25 12.19
CA VAL A 70 15.91 0.20 12.06
C VAL A 70 14.54 0.80 11.78
N HIS A 71 14.17 1.88 12.48
CA HIS A 71 12.90 2.57 12.26
C HIS A 71 12.82 3.16 10.84
N GLN A 72 13.87 3.84 10.38
CA GLN A 72 13.92 4.43 9.04
C GLN A 72 13.83 3.35 7.95
N GLN A 73 14.55 2.25 8.10
CA GLN A 73 14.50 1.12 7.16
C GLN A 73 13.10 0.47 7.14
N ALA A 74 12.49 0.24 8.30
CA ALA A 74 11.12 -0.27 8.40
C ALA A 74 10.12 0.65 7.68
N HIS A 75 10.25 1.96 7.87
CA HIS A 75 9.41 2.95 7.23
C HIS A 75 9.59 2.95 5.70
N ALA A 76 10.84 2.84 5.22
CA ALA A 76 11.14 2.75 3.79
C ALA A 76 10.55 1.48 3.15
N MET A 77 10.62 0.34 3.85
CA MET A 77 10.03 -0.92 3.39
C MET A 77 8.51 -0.85 3.27
N LEU A 78 7.82 -0.23 4.24
CA LEU A 78 6.38 0.04 4.13
C LEU A 78 6.07 0.89 2.89
N GLN A 79 6.79 1.99 2.67
CA GLN A 79 6.58 2.85 1.51
C GLN A 79 6.81 2.12 0.18
N GLN A 80 7.83 1.26 0.12
CA GLN A 80 8.08 0.43 -1.05
C GLN A 80 6.92 -0.54 -1.34
N GLU A 81 6.39 -1.22 -0.31
CA GLU A 81 5.25 -2.13 -0.46
C GLU A 81 3.97 -1.40 -0.89
N ILE A 82 3.72 -0.20 -0.35
CA ILE A 82 2.61 0.67 -0.78
C ILE A 82 2.75 1.03 -2.26
N ASN A 83 3.93 1.48 -2.68
CA ASN A 83 4.18 1.84 -4.08
C ASN A 83 4.01 0.62 -5.00
N GLN A 84 4.51 -0.55 -4.60
CA GLN A 84 4.32 -1.78 -5.37
C GLN A 84 2.85 -2.20 -5.44
N PHE A 85 2.09 -2.01 -4.37
CA PHE A 85 0.65 -2.26 -4.35
C PHE A 85 -0.09 -1.34 -5.32
N GLN A 86 0.13 -0.02 -5.21
CA GLN A 86 -0.48 0.98 -6.09
C GLN A 86 -0.13 0.73 -7.58
N ASN A 87 1.12 0.38 -7.87
CA ASN A 87 1.57 0.06 -9.22
C ASN A 87 0.88 -1.21 -9.78
N ARG A 88 0.73 -2.26 -8.98
CA ARG A 88 0.02 -3.48 -9.38
C ARG A 88 -1.45 -3.21 -9.65
N LEU A 89 -2.07 -2.43 -8.78
CA LEU A 89 -3.45 -2.00 -8.92
C LEU A 89 -3.67 -1.17 -10.19
N SER A 90 -2.88 -0.12 -10.41
CA SER A 90 -3.01 0.75 -11.58
C SER A 90 -2.91 -0.05 -12.88
N ARG A 91 -1.92 -0.96 -12.99
CA ARG A 91 -1.80 -1.84 -14.16
C ARG A 91 -2.99 -2.77 -14.34
N ALA A 92 -3.51 -3.34 -13.26
CA ALA A 92 -4.66 -4.24 -13.33
C ALA A 92 -5.95 -3.52 -13.75
N MET A 93 -6.14 -2.28 -13.28
CA MET A 93 -7.27 -1.44 -13.71
C MET A 93 -7.15 -1.03 -15.18
N MET A 94 -5.95 -0.69 -15.65
CA MET A 94 -5.70 -0.43 -17.08
C MET A 94 -6.03 -1.65 -17.93
N GLN A 95 -5.62 -2.85 -17.51
CA GLN A 95 -5.95 -4.09 -18.22
C GLN A 95 -7.47 -4.28 -18.37
N CYS A 96 -8.27 -4.03 -17.32
CA CYS A 96 -9.73 -4.11 -17.43
C CYS A 96 -10.31 -3.12 -18.44
N ASN A 97 -9.71 -1.92 -18.54
CA ASN A 97 -10.11 -0.93 -19.52
C ASN A 97 -9.72 -1.35 -20.95
N ASP A 98 -8.52 -1.91 -21.14
CA ASP A 98 -8.07 -2.39 -22.44
C ASP A 98 -8.95 -3.54 -22.94
N GLU A 99 -9.28 -4.50 -22.07
CA GLU A 99 -10.24 -5.57 -22.37
C GLU A 99 -11.61 -5.02 -22.77
N ALA A 100 -12.06 -3.93 -22.12
CA ALA A 100 -13.30 -3.23 -22.49
C ALA A 100 -13.24 -2.65 -23.90
N GLN A 101 -12.13 -2.02 -24.25
CA GLN A 101 -11.91 -1.39 -25.55
C GLN A 101 -11.82 -2.43 -26.67
N ASP A 102 -11.16 -3.56 -26.43
CA ASP A 102 -11.04 -4.66 -27.39
C ASP A 102 -12.40 -5.28 -27.74
N MET A 103 -13.35 -5.28 -26.80
CA MET A 103 -14.72 -5.75 -27.04
C MET A 103 -15.59 -4.73 -27.79
N MET A 104 -15.16 -3.47 -27.88
CA MET A 104 -15.94 -2.38 -28.45
C MET A 104 -15.86 -2.39 -29.99
N THR A 105 -16.90 -2.92 -30.64
CA THR A 105 -17.03 -2.90 -32.12
C THR A 105 -18.21 -2.03 -32.57
N PRO A 106 -18.27 -1.59 -33.85
CA PRO A 106 -19.38 -0.78 -34.36
C PRO A 106 -20.76 -1.46 -34.21
N ASP A 107 -20.82 -2.79 -34.32
CA ASP A 107 -22.04 -3.57 -34.08
C ASP A 107 -22.46 -3.55 -32.60
N VAL A 108 -21.50 -3.58 -31.68
CA VAL A 108 -21.78 -3.52 -30.24
C VAL A 108 -22.30 -2.14 -29.84
N GLN A 109 -21.72 -1.06 -30.35
CA GLN A 109 -22.16 0.31 -30.04
C GLN A 109 -23.63 0.56 -30.39
N ASN A 110 -24.12 -0.08 -31.45
CA ASN A 110 -25.51 0.04 -31.90
C ASN A 110 -26.46 -0.96 -31.22
N ASN A 111 -25.97 -1.77 -30.26
CA ASN A 111 -26.74 -2.82 -29.60
C ASN A 111 -26.64 -2.72 -28.07
N ALA A 112 -27.73 -2.23 -27.44
CA ALA A 112 -27.80 -2.03 -26.00
C ALA A 112 -27.56 -3.32 -25.17
N ARG A 113 -27.97 -4.50 -25.67
CA ARG A 113 -27.72 -5.77 -24.97
C ARG A 113 -26.24 -6.15 -25.00
N LYS A 114 -25.58 -5.93 -26.14
CA LYS A 114 -24.13 -6.18 -26.28
C LYS A 114 -23.32 -5.20 -25.44
N MET A 115 -23.72 -3.91 -25.41
CA MET A 115 -23.14 -2.91 -24.51
C MET A 115 -23.24 -3.33 -23.05
N LYS A 116 -24.43 -3.73 -22.59
CA LYS A 116 -24.61 -4.19 -21.20
C LYS A 116 -23.68 -5.37 -20.85
N LYS A 117 -23.48 -6.30 -21.78
CA LYS A 117 -22.57 -7.44 -21.58
C LYS A 117 -21.11 -6.99 -21.42
N ILE A 118 -20.67 -5.96 -22.13
CA ILE A 118 -19.35 -5.35 -21.91
C ILE A 118 -19.28 -4.73 -20.52
N GLU A 119 -20.30 -3.95 -20.12
CA GLU A 119 -20.32 -3.33 -18.78
C GLU A 119 -20.22 -4.37 -17.66
N ASP A 120 -20.98 -5.46 -17.75
CA ASP A 120 -20.92 -6.57 -16.79
C ASP A 120 -19.52 -7.23 -16.78
N THR A 121 -18.89 -7.36 -17.94
CA THR A 121 -17.53 -7.93 -18.06
C THR A 121 -16.48 -7.03 -17.39
N VAL A 122 -16.56 -5.72 -17.61
CA VAL A 122 -15.67 -4.73 -16.98
C VAL A 122 -15.85 -4.73 -15.47
N LEU A 123 -17.10 -4.76 -14.98
CA LEU A 123 -17.38 -4.82 -13.55
C LEU A 123 -16.81 -6.08 -12.89
N ASN A 124 -16.94 -7.23 -13.56
CA ASN A 124 -16.35 -8.48 -13.09
C ASN A 124 -14.81 -8.41 -13.05
N CYS A 125 -14.18 -7.81 -14.06
CA CYS A 125 -12.74 -7.58 -14.08
C CYS A 125 -12.30 -6.71 -12.90
N ILE A 126 -12.90 -5.53 -12.73
CA ILE A 126 -12.59 -4.60 -11.63
C ILE A 126 -12.82 -5.27 -10.27
N SER A 127 -13.93 -6.00 -10.09
CA SER A 127 -14.23 -6.74 -8.87
C SER A 127 -13.15 -7.79 -8.57
N GLY A 128 -12.70 -8.53 -9.59
CA GLY A 128 -11.60 -9.49 -9.47
C GLY A 128 -10.28 -8.82 -9.08
N VAL A 129 -9.97 -7.67 -9.68
CA VAL A 129 -8.79 -6.86 -9.32
C VAL A 129 -8.86 -6.42 -7.86
N VAL A 130 -10.00 -5.92 -7.40
CA VAL A 130 -10.19 -5.49 -6.01
C VAL A 130 -10.02 -6.67 -5.05
N GLN A 131 -10.68 -7.79 -5.30
CA GLN A 131 -10.56 -8.98 -4.44
C GLN A 131 -9.13 -9.49 -4.35
N LYS A 132 -8.42 -9.56 -5.48
CA LYS A 132 -7.01 -9.98 -5.54
C LYS A 132 -6.11 -9.04 -4.75
N ASN A 133 -6.30 -7.73 -4.89
CA ASN A 133 -5.48 -6.73 -4.18
C ASN A 133 -5.80 -6.71 -2.68
N VAL A 134 -7.06 -6.76 -2.28
CA VAL A 134 -7.44 -6.90 -0.86
C VAL A 134 -6.82 -8.17 -0.24
N GLY A 135 -6.89 -9.30 -0.96
CA GLY A 135 -6.24 -10.54 -0.54
C GLY A 135 -4.70 -10.44 -0.43
N ALA A 136 -4.08 -9.51 -1.15
CA ALA A 136 -2.63 -9.28 -1.11
C ALA A 136 -2.17 -8.39 0.07
N LEU A 137 -3.08 -7.71 0.78
CA LEU A 137 -2.76 -6.86 1.93
C LEU A 137 -2.20 -7.67 3.11
N LYS A 138 -2.77 -8.84 3.40
CA LYS A 138 -2.28 -9.71 4.48
C LYS A 138 -0.85 -10.23 4.19
N PRO A 139 -0.55 -10.81 3.02
CA PRO A 139 0.83 -11.18 2.66
C PRO A 139 1.80 -10.00 2.67
N MET A 140 1.36 -8.79 2.32
CA MET A 140 2.18 -7.58 2.41
C MET A 140 2.59 -7.29 3.85
N ARG A 141 1.63 -7.34 4.78
CA ARG A 141 1.90 -7.18 6.21
C ARG A 141 2.90 -8.22 6.72
N GLU A 142 2.70 -9.49 6.37
CA GLU A 142 3.59 -10.59 6.78
C GLU A 142 5.03 -10.39 6.27
N ARG A 143 5.20 -9.91 5.04
CA ARG A 143 6.54 -9.56 4.51
C ARG A 143 7.19 -8.43 5.30
N ILE A 144 6.46 -7.36 5.58
CA ILE A 144 6.96 -6.22 6.36
C ILE A 144 7.38 -6.69 7.76
N GLU A 145 6.54 -7.48 8.42
CA GLU A 145 6.84 -8.01 9.75
C GLU A 145 8.09 -8.90 9.74
N SER A 146 8.21 -9.79 8.75
CA SER A 146 9.39 -10.65 8.60
C SER A 146 10.67 -9.85 8.36
N GLN A 147 10.61 -8.81 7.52
CA GLN A 147 11.76 -7.95 7.24
C GLN A 147 12.16 -7.14 8.48
N ILE A 148 11.20 -6.57 9.20
CA ILE A 148 11.46 -5.86 10.47
C ILE A 148 12.14 -6.77 11.49
N LYS A 149 11.65 -8.01 11.65
CA LYS A 149 12.26 -9.01 12.56
C LYS A 149 13.71 -9.32 12.19
N SER A 150 14.07 -9.22 10.91
CA SER A 150 15.44 -9.44 10.44
C SER A 150 16.39 -8.27 10.75
N LEU A 151 15.87 -7.05 10.87
CA LEU A 151 16.65 -5.85 11.22
C LEU A 151 16.97 -5.72 12.70
N GLY A 152 16.19 -6.40 13.56
CA GLY A 152 16.37 -6.40 15.00
C GLY A 152 17.32 -7.49 15.53
N LYS A 153 17.99 -8.23 14.63
CA LYS A 153 19.08 -9.17 14.96
C LYS A 153 20.42 -8.47 14.83
#